data_AF-A0A564W811-F1
#
_entry.id   AF-A0A564W811-F1
#
_cell.length_a   1.000
_cell.length_b   1.000
_cell.length_c   1.000
_cell.angle_alpha   90.00
_cell.angle_beta   90.00
_cell.angle_gamma   90.00
#
_symmetry.space_group_name_H-M   'P 1'
#
loop_
_entity.id
_entity.type
_entity.pdbx_description
1 polymer ?
#
loop_
_entity_poly.entity_id
_entity_poly.type
_entity_poly.pdbx_seq_one_letter_code
_entity_poly.pdbx_strand_id
1 'polypeptide(L)'
;MTQKQDGRWELTSYALIPVSEKIKPDQATQEQIDALMDTVDKNYLADFGYTREEVLAENDVEFNSLEEMGTKHEELNLGDIMSDAYIYAVENSEYYDGDPVDVAVVPSGTVRDTYTKGDITVEDVFNSFSLGIGKDGVAGYPLISAYLTGKELKLAAEVDASYRWRRNCQCAGIL
;
A
#
# COMPACT_ATOMS: atom_id res chain seq x y z
N MET A 1 -2.64 -35.17 -13.82
CA MET A 1 -2.54 -36.15 -12.73
C MET A 1 -3.03 -37.48 -13.25
N THR A 2 -2.40 -38.57 -12.84
CA THR A 2 -2.75 -39.94 -13.25
C THR A 2 -3.14 -40.74 -12.01
N GLN A 3 -4.22 -41.51 -12.06
CA GLN A 3 -4.63 -42.34 -10.93
C GLN A 3 -3.91 -43.70 -11.00
N LYS A 4 -3.25 -44.08 -9.90
CA LYS A 4 -2.63 -45.39 -9.70
C LYS A 4 -3.68 -46.46 -9.44
N GLN A 5 -3.31 -47.72 -9.66
CA GLN A 5 -4.17 -48.88 -9.42
C GLN A 5 -4.60 -49.03 -7.94
N ASP A 6 -3.83 -48.47 -7.00
CA ASP A 6 -4.16 -48.42 -5.57
C ASP A 6 -5.10 -47.26 -5.19
N GLY A 7 -5.62 -46.53 -6.19
CA GLY A 7 -6.53 -45.40 -6.02
C GLY A 7 -5.86 -44.05 -5.73
N ARG A 8 -4.53 -44.02 -5.50
CA ARG A 8 -3.79 -42.77 -5.24
C ARG A 8 -3.46 -42.02 -6.53
N TRP A 9 -3.37 -40.69 -6.45
CA TRP A 9 -3.03 -39.86 -7.60
C TRP A 9 -1.53 -39.55 -7.64
N GLU A 10 -0.96 -39.51 -8.84
CA GLU A 10 0.38 -38.97 -9.10
C GLU A 10 0.34 -37.75 -10.02
N LEU A 11 1.23 -36.80 -9.74
CA LEU A 11 1.41 -35.62 -10.57
C LEU A 11 2.06 -36.02 -11.89
N THR A 12 1.34 -35.84 -13.01
CA THR A 12 1.84 -36.16 -14.36
C THR A 12 2.79 -35.07 -14.86
N SER A 13 2.38 -33.81 -14.71
CA SER A 13 3.11 -32.62 -15.10
C SER A 13 2.48 -31.42 -14.42
N TYR A 14 3.27 -30.39 -14.19
CA TYR A 14 2.81 -29.10 -13.70
C TYR A 14 3.67 -28.01 -14.32
N ALA A 15 3.02 -26.92 -14.73
CA ALA A 15 3.69 -25.73 -15.23
C ALA A 15 2.96 -24.50 -14.68
N LEU A 16 3.72 -23.55 -14.16
CA LEU A 16 3.24 -22.20 -13.87
C LEU A 16 3.40 -21.38 -15.14
N ILE A 17 2.28 -20.91 -15.70
CA ILE A 17 2.29 -20.03 -16.86
C ILE A 17 2.27 -18.59 -16.33
N PRO A 18 3.35 -17.80 -16.52
CA PRO A 18 3.36 -16.43 -16.08
C PRO A 18 2.36 -15.61 -16.91
N VAL A 19 1.60 -14.76 -16.23
CA VAL A 19 0.76 -13.76 -16.91
C VAL A 19 1.68 -12.65 -17.39
N SER A 20 1.62 -12.34 -18.69
CA SER A 20 2.47 -11.33 -19.33
C SER A 20 1.72 -10.64 -20.47
N GLU A 21 2.24 -9.52 -20.95
CA GLU A 21 1.69 -8.73 -22.06
C GLU A 21 1.55 -9.52 -23.38
N LYS A 22 2.19 -10.69 -23.49
CA LYS A 22 2.05 -11.58 -24.65
C LYS A 22 0.68 -12.25 -24.72
N ILE A 23 -0.05 -12.29 -23.61
CA ILE A 23 -1.41 -12.83 -23.53
C ILE A 23 -2.37 -11.73 -23.95
N LYS A 24 -3.15 -11.97 -25.02
CA LYS A 24 -4.14 -11.00 -25.48
C LYS A 24 -5.30 -10.92 -24.48
N PRO A 25 -5.75 -9.71 -24.11
CA PRO A 25 -6.91 -9.55 -23.26
C PRO A 25 -8.16 -10.10 -23.95
N ASP A 26 -9.04 -10.70 -23.16
CA ASP A 26 -10.39 -11.04 -23.61
C ASP A 26 -11.23 -9.76 -23.62
N GLN A 27 -11.76 -9.41 -24.78
CA GLN A 27 -12.42 -8.11 -24.97
C GLN A 27 -13.68 -7.96 -24.09
N ALA A 28 -14.49 -9.01 -23.97
CA ALA A 28 -15.71 -8.96 -23.15
C ALA A 28 -15.37 -8.76 -21.66
N THR A 29 -14.31 -9.40 -21.19
CA THR A 29 -13.79 -9.21 -19.83
C THR A 29 -13.24 -7.79 -19.63
N GLN A 30 -12.51 -7.25 -20.61
CA GLN A 30 -11.98 -5.89 -20.54
C GLN A 30 -13.09 -4.84 -20.47
N GLU A 31 -14.11 -4.95 -21.32
CA GLU A 31 -15.27 -4.04 -21.30
C GLU A 31 -16.00 -4.07 -19.95
N GLN A 32 -16.06 -5.24 -19.29
CA GLN A 32 -16.62 -5.36 -17.96
C GLN A 32 -15.73 -4.69 -16.88
N ILE A 33 -14.41 -4.81 -16.98
CA ILE A 33 -13.46 -4.15 -16.08
C ILE A 33 -13.61 -2.63 -16.21
N ASP A 34 -13.62 -2.11 -17.44
CA ASP A 34 -13.73 -0.67 -17.70
C ASP A 34 -15.04 -0.11 -17.13
N ALA A 35 -16.15 -0.81 -17.30
CA ALA A 35 -17.44 -0.43 -16.72
C ALA A 35 -17.44 -0.41 -15.17
N LEU A 36 -16.69 -1.33 -14.54
CA LEU A 36 -16.53 -1.35 -13.08
C LEU A 36 -15.67 -0.17 -12.61
N MET A 37 -14.59 0.15 -13.32
CA MET A 37 -13.74 1.29 -13.00
C MET A 37 -14.49 2.62 -13.12
N ASP A 38 -15.32 2.76 -14.16
CA ASP A 38 -16.26 3.87 -14.34
C ASP A 38 -17.20 4.06 -13.14
N THR A 39 -17.54 2.97 -12.47
CA THR A 39 -18.39 2.97 -11.28
C THR A 39 -17.63 3.50 -10.06
N VAL A 40 -16.33 3.22 -9.95
CA VAL A 40 -15.47 3.74 -8.87
C VAL A 40 -15.37 5.26 -8.96
N ASP A 41 -15.14 5.81 -10.16
CA ASP A 41 -15.10 7.25 -10.37
C ASP A 41 -16.43 7.92 -9.97
N LYS A 42 -17.55 7.38 -10.47
CA LYS A 42 -18.88 8.00 -10.30
C LYS A 42 -19.45 7.86 -8.89
N ASN A 43 -19.22 6.72 -8.23
CA ASN A 43 -19.89 6.40 -6.97
C ASN A 43 -19.00 6.52 -5.73
N TYR A 44 -17.69 6.69 -5.90
CA TYR A 44 -16.77 6.81 -4.77
C TYR A 44 -15.91 8.06 -4.88
N LEU A 45 -15.08 8.19 -5.92
CA LEU A 45 -14.12 9.29 -6.02
C LEU A 45 -14.80 10.66 -6.24
N ALA A 46 -15.95 10.68 -6.91
CA ALA A 46 -16.74 11.90 -7.11
C ALA A 46 -17.17 12.57 -5.79
N ASP A 47 -17.42 11.80 -4.72
CA ASP A 47 -17.79 12.35 -3.41
C ASP A 47 -16.63 13.12 -2.76
N PHE A 48 -15.38 12.81 -3.15
CA PHE A 48 -14.17 13.50 -2.73
C PHE A 48 -13.71 14.57 -3.73
N GLY A 49 -14.44 14.73 -4.85
CA GLY A 49 -14.10 15.69 -5.91
C GLY A 49 -12.98 15.23 -6.84
N TYR A 50 -12.69 13.93 -6.89
CA TYR A 50 -11.59 13.35 -7.68
C TYR A 50 -12.10 12.41 -8.78
N THR A 51 -11.22 12.16 -9.75
CA THR A 51 -11.32 11.02 -10.70
C THR A 51 -10.03 10.21 -10.64
N ARG A 52 -10.09 8.91 -10.96
CA ARG A 52 -8.92 8.03 -10.86
C ARG A 52 -7.72 8.50 -11.68
N GLU A 53 -7.97 9.10 -12.86
CA GLU A 53 -6.95 9.57 -13.80
C GLU A 53 -6.46 11.00 -13.47
N GLU A 54 -6.99 11.63 -12.42
CA GLU A 54 -6.57 12.98 -12.02
C GLU A 54 -5.13 12.97 -11.51
N VAL A 55 -4.28 13.80 -12.11
CA VAL A 55 -2.88 13.96 -11.72
C VAL A 55 -2.80 14.84 -10.48
N LEU A 56 -2.24 14.28 -9.40
CA LEU A 56 -2.06 14.96 -8.12
C LEU A 56 -0.68 15.64 -8.02
N ALA A 57 0.35 15.00 -8.58
CA ALA A 57 1.73 15.48 -8.52
C ALA A 57 2.56 14.94 -9.68
N GLU A 58 3.69 15.60 -9.95
CA GLU A 58 4.74 15.11 -10.82
C GLU A 58 5.91 14.63 -9.94
N ASN A 59 6.43 13.45 -10.24
CA ASN A 59 7.53 12.83 -9.51
C ASN A 59 8.73 12.55 -10.43
N ASP A 60 9.90 13.06 -10.09
CA ASP A 60 11.16 12.79 -10.81
C ASP A 60 12.06 11.77 -10.09
N VAL A 61 11.66 11.32 -8.90
CA VAL A 61 12.43 10.39 -8.06
C VAL A 61 12.03 8.94 -8.36
N GLU A 62 13.02 8.05 -8.35
CA GLU A 62 12.75 6.61 -8.39
C GLU A 62 12.57 6.08 -6.97
N PHE A 63 11.36 5.66 -6.65
CA PHE A 63 11.07 5.05 -5.36
C PHE A 63 11.51 3.58 -5.31
N ASN A 64 11.84 3.13 -4.10
CA ASN A 64 12.12 1.73 -3.83
C ASN A 64 10.94 0.84 -4.24
N SER A 65 11.26 -0.39 -4.65
CA SER A 65 10.23 -1.37 -4.99
C SER A 65 9.59 -2.00 -3.74
N LEU A 66 8.40 -2.57 -3.89
CA LEU A 66 7.76 -3.35 -2.82
C LEU A 66 8.59 -4.56 -2.38
N GLU A 67 9.32 -5.17 -3.31
CA GLU A 67 10.21 -6.29 -2.99
C GLU A 67 11.32 -5.83 -2.06
N GLU A 68 11.94 -4.68 -2.36
CA GLU A 68 12.92 -4.07 -1.48
C GLU A 68 12.31 -3.74 -0.11
N MET A 69 11.10 -3.18 -0.08
CA MET A 69 10.40 -2.90 1.17
C MET A 69 10.11 -4.16 2.01
N GLY A 70 9.95 -5.31 1.36
CA GLY A 70 9.72 -6.59 2.00
C GLY A 70 10.99 -7.36 2.40
N THR A 71 12.14 -7.05 1.82
CA THR A 71 13.38 -7.84 1.94
C THR A 71 14.56 -7.08 2.52
N LYS A 72 14.62 -5.76 2.32
CA LYS A 72 15.67 -4.89 2.85
C LYS A 72 15.20 -4.29 4.17
N HIS A 73 16.02 -4.49 5.19
CA HIS A 73 15.77 -4.03 6.56
C HIS A 73 16.51 -2.71 6.81
N GLU A 74 16.23 -1.71 5.98
CA GLU A 74 16.84 -0.38 6.02
C GLU A 74 15.79 0.71 5.77
N GLU A 75 16.20 1.96 5.93
CA GLU A 75 15.42 3.14 5.56
C GLU A 75 15.26 3.20 4.04
N LEU A 76 14.04 3.43 3.57
CA LEU A 76 13.68 3.45 2.16
C LEU A 76 12.91 4.72 1.84
N ASN A 77 13.23 5.34 0.70
CA ASN A 77 12.66 6.63 0.33
C ASN A 77 11.13 6.62 0.19
N LEU A 78 10.56 5.46 -0.17
CA LEU A 78 9.11 5.26 -0.23
C LEU A 78 8.48 5.27 1.16
N GLY A 79 9.17 4.70 2.16
CA GLY A 79 8.76 4.77 3.54
C GLY A 79 8.76 6.20 4.06
N ASP A 80 9.84 6.93 3.79
CA ASP A 80 10.06 8.29 4.27
C ASP A 80 8.96 9.25 3.80
N ILE A 81 8.67 9.28 2.49
CA ILE A 81 7.63 10.15 1.94
C ILE A 81 6.23 9.82 2.50
N MET A 82 5.97 8.54 2.78
CA MET A 82 4.70 8.09 3.36
C MET A 82 4.57 8.51 4.82
N SER A 83 5.64 8.39 5.61
CA SER A 83 5.65 8.83 6.99
C SER A 83 5.59 10.35 7.12
N ASP A 84 6.25 11.09 6.22
CA ASP A 84 6.15 12.56 6.14
C ASP A 84 4.73 12.98 5.78
N ALA A 85 4.09 12.28 4.85
CA ALA A 85 2.69 12.51 4.50
C ALA A 85 1.74 12.27 5.68
N TYR A 86 2.02 11.30 6.56
CA TYR A 86 1.23 11.07 7.78
C TYR A 86 1.36 12.24 8.76
N ILE A 87 2.58 12.74 8.99
CA ILE A 87 2.81 13.93 9.82
C ILE A 87 2.02 15.11 9.24
N TYR A 88 2.21 15.38 7.95
CA TYR A 88 1.50 16.46 7.26
C TYR A 88 -0.01 16.33 7.36
N ALA A 89 -0.56 15.12 7.19
CA ALA A 89 -2.00 14.87 7.27
C ALA A 89 -2.57 15.13 8.66
N VAL A 90 -1.87 14.73 9.73
CA VAL A 90 -2.31 14.99 11.12
C VAL A 90 -2.26 16.49 11.41
N GLU A 91 -1.15 17.15 11.10
CA GLU A 91 -0.91 18.56 11.41
C GLU A 91 -1.82 19.52 10.61
N ASN A 92 -2.31 19.10 9.44
CA ASN A 92 -3.27 19.85 8.63
C ASN A 92 -4.72 19.37 8.80
N SER A 93 -4.99 18.45 9.72
CA SER A 93 -6.35 17.98 9.97
C SER A 93 -7.15 18.95 10.84
N GLU A 94 -8.48 18.86 10.76
CA GLU A 94 -9.38 19.58 11.67
C GLU A 94 -9.26 19.12 13.13
N TYR A 95 -8.63 17.97 13.37
CA TYR A 95 -8.44 17.36 14.69
C TYR A 95 -7.07 17.65 15.30
N TYR A 96 -6.23 18.47 14.65
CA TYR A 96 -4.92 18.84 15.17
C TYR A 96 -5.07 19.58 16.51
N ASP A 97 -4.44 19.05 17.55
CA ASP A 97 -4.51 19.58 18.92
C ASP A 97 -3.46 20.65 19.23
N GLY A 98 -2.58 20.95 18.25
CA GLY A 98 -1.51 21.94 18.37
C GLY A 98 -0.17 21.36 18.83
N ASP A 99 -0.12 20.07 19.18
CA ASP A 99 1.13 19.39 19.51
C ASP A 99 1.68 18.72 18.25
N PRO A 100 2.91 19.06 17.79
CA PRO A 100 3.49 18.48 16.59
C PRO A 100 3.72 16.97 16.74
N VAL A 101 3.68 16.26 15.62
CA VAL A 101 3.94 14.81 15.62
C VAL A 101 5.44 14.56 15.66
N ASP A 102 5.94 14.00 16.78
CA ASP A 102 7.37 13.72 16.93
C ASP A 102 7.83 12.53 16.06
N VAL A 103 6.96 11.53 15.87
CA VAL A 103 7.27 10.27 15.18
C VAL A 103 6.05 9.75 14.42
N ALA A 104 6.24 9.41 13.15
CA ALA A 104 5.29 8.64 12.34
C ALA A 104 5.86 7.28 11.97
N VAL A 105 5.00 6.26 11.96
CA VAL A 105 5.38 4.86 11.68
C VAL A 105 4.48 4.30 10.59
N VAL A 106 5.10 3.85 9.49
CA VAL A 106 4.47 3.19 8.35
C VAL A 106 4.91 1.72 8.34
N PRO A 107 4.04 0.76 8.66
CA PRO A 107 4.41 -0.64 8.57
C PRO A 107 4.54 -1.03 7.08
N SER A 108 5.68 -1.57 6.64
CA SER A 108 5.83 -2.04 5.24
C SER A 108 4.82 -3.14 4.86
N GLY A 109 4.23 -3.80 5.87
CA GLY A 109 3.07 -4.69 5.73
C GLY A 109 1.87 -4.08 5.00
N THR A 110 1.75 -2.77 5.09
CA THR A 110 0.57 -2.01 4.68
C THR A 110 0.73 -1.35 3.32
N VAL A 111 1.96 -1.12 2.87
CA VAL A 111 2.28 -0.56 1.55
C VAL A 111 2.06 -1.62 0.47
N ARG A 112 1.32 -1.26 -0.57
CA ARG A 112 0.85 -2.18 -1.61
C ARG A 112 1.33 -1.84 -3.01
N ASP A 113 1.83 -0.63 -3.23
CA ASP A 113 2.44 -0.22 -4.48
C ASP A 113 3.56 0.81 -4.29
N THR A 114 4.33 1.05 -5.34
CA THR A 114 5.36 2.10 -5.43
C THR A 114 4.96 3.19 -6.41
N TYR A 115 5.62 4.34 -6.36
CA TYR A 115 5.36 5.45 -7.27
C TYR A 115 6.38 5.45 -8.41
N THR A 116 5.87 5.52 -9.64
CA THR A 116 6.71 5.62 -10.83
C THR A 116 7.11 7.08 -11.10
N LYS A 117 8.10 7.28 -11.98
CA LYS A 117 8.46 8.63 -12.45
C LYS A 117 7.41 9.15 -13.41
N GLY A 118 7.11 10.44 -13.33
CA GLY A 118 6.11 11.13 -14.13
C GLY A 118 4.91 11.53 -13.28
N ASP A 119 3.74 11.53 -13.92
CA ASP A 119 2.48 11.91 -13.28
C ASP A 119 2.05 10.84 -12.27
N ILE A 120 1.75 11.28 -11.05
CA ILE A 120 1.15 10.46 -9.99
C ILE A 120 -0.34 10.77 -9.96
N THR A 121 -1.14 9.76 -10.23
CA THR A 121 -2.60 9.88 -10.27
C THR A 121 -3.25 9.52 -8.94
N VAL A 122 -4.54 9.86 -8.79
CA VAL A 122 -5.36 9.41 -7.65
C VAL A 122 -5.36 7.88 -7.53
N GLU A 123 -5.42 7.17 -8.66
CA GLU A 123 -5.36 5.71 -8.69
C GLU A 123 -4.03 5.18 -8.12
N ASP A 124 -2.90 5.78 -8.49
CA ASP A 124 -1.58 5.37 -7.99
C ASP A 124 -1.48 5.52 -6.46
N VAL A 125 -1.96 6.66 -5.93
CA VAL A 125 -1.98 6.90 -4.49
C VAL A 125 -2.93 5.94 -3.79
N PHE A 126 -4.12 5.70 -4.33
CA PHE A 126 -5.08 4.76 -3.75
C PHE A 126 -4.56 3.31 -3.76
N ASN A 127 -3.89 2.90 -4.83
CA ASN A 127 -3.29 1.57 -4.95
C ASN A 127 -2.19 1.35 -3.91
N SER A 128 -1.38 2.38 -3.63
CA SER A 128 -0.30 2.32 -2.64
C SER A 128 -0.79 1.97 -1.22
N PHE A 129 -1.98 2.44 -0.83
CA PHE A 129 -2.61 2.23 0.48
C PHE A 129 -4.07 1.75 0.39
N SER A 130 -4.29 0.69 -0.38
CA SER A 130 -5.61 0.05 -0.58
C SER A 130 -6.09 -0.78 0.63
N LEU A 131 -6.01 -0.21 1.83
CA LEU A 131 -6.26 -0.90 3.09
C LEU A 131 -7.73 -0.85 3.51
N GLY A 132 -8.50 -1.82 3.04
CA GLY A 132 -9.81 -2.15 3.62
C GLY A 132 -10.82 -0.99 3.66
N ILE A 133 -11.78 -1.09 4.57
CA ILE A 133 -12.86 -0.12 4.74
C ILE A 133 -12.92 0.27 6.22
N GLY A 134 -12.90 1.57 6.49
CA GLY A 134 -13.08 2.16 7.80
C GLY A 134 -14.49 1.91 8.37
N LYS A 135 -14.67 2.21 9.67
CA LYS A 135 -15.98 2.06 10.33
C LYS A 135 -17.04 3.03 9.78
N ASP A 136 -16.58 4.12 9.20
CA ASP A 136 -17.35 5.15 8.48
C ASP A 136 -17.79 4.71 7.08
N GLY A 137 -17.31 3.56 6.59
CA GLY A 137 -17.61 3.07 5.24
C GLY A 137 -16.72 3.69 4.16
N VAL A 138 -15.73 4.51 4.53
CA VAL A 138 -14.74 5.08 3.62
C VAL A 138 -13.61 4.06 3.42
N ALA A 139 -13.09 3.95 2.20
CA ALA A 139 -11.98 3.04 1.92
C ALA A 139 -10.67 3.60 2.50
N GLY A 140 -9.84 2.70 3.04
CA GLY A 140 -8.64 3.05 3.79
C GLY A 140 -8.83 2.87 5.30
N TYR A 141 -7.72 2.63 6.00
CA TYR A 141 -7.71 2.66 7.46
C TYR A 141 -7.54 4.11 7.96
N PRO A 142 -8.21 4.48 9.07
CA PRO A 142 -8.02 5.80 9.66
C PRO A 142 -6.58 5.94 10.15
N LEU A 143 -6.01 7.13 9.99
CA LEU A 143 -4.75 7.48 10.62
C LEU A 143 -4.96 7.62 12.13
N ILE A 144 -4.08 7.01 12.93
CA ILE A 144 -4.19 6.99 14.39
C ILE A 144 -3.04 7.82 14.97
N SER A 145 -3.38 8.87 15.71
CA SER A 145 -2.46 9.60 16.59
C SER A 145 -2.60 9.08 18.03
N ALA A 146 -1.47 8.82 18.69
CA ALA A 146 -1.44 8.34 20.07
C ALA A 146 -0.17 8.79 20.79
N TYR A 147 -0.28 9.03 22.09
CA TYR A 147 0.87 9.30 22.95
C TYR A 147 1.48 8.00 23.46
N LEU A 148 2.78 7.84 23.22
CA LEU A 148 3.58 6.73 23.72
C LEU A 148 4.74 7.25 24.56
N THR A 149 5.04 6.56 25.65
CA THR A 149 6.26 6.80 26.41
C THR A 149 7.47 6.24 25.65
N GLY A 150 8.67 6.78 25.91
CA GLY A 150 9.89 6.25 25.30
C GLY A 150 10.15 4.76 25.59
N LYS A 151 9.62 4.22 26.69
CA LYS A 151 9.69 2.78 27.00
C LYS A 151 8.80 1.97 26.06
N GLU A 152 7.61 2.47 25.73
CA GLU A 152 6.67 1.81 24.82
C GLU A 152 7.18 1.90 23.38
N LEU A 153 7.73 3.04 22.96
CA LEU A 153 8.35 3.20 21.65
C LEU A 153 9.55 2.26 21.48
N LYS A 154 10.40 2.15 22.50
CA LYS A 154 11.49 1.17 22.51
C LYS A 154 10.98 -0.26 22.37
N LEU A 155 9.92 -0.62 23.11
CA LEU A 155 9.34 -1.95 23.03
C LEU A 155 8.79 -2.23 21.62
N ALA A 156 8.11 -1.26 21.00
CA ALA A 156 7.62 -1.39 19.63
C ALA A 156 8.78 -1.63 18.64
N ALA A 157 9.88 -0.87 18.78
CA ALA A 157 11.08 -1.06 17.96
C ALA A 157 11.76 -2.43 18.19
N GLU A 158 11.81 -2.92 19.44
CA GLU A 158 12.33 -4.26 19.74
C GLU A 158 11.46 -5.36 19.11
N VAL A 159 10.14 -5.18 19.10
CA VAL A 159 9.19 -6.10 18.46
C VAL A 159 9.39 -6.11 16.95
N ASP A 160 9.48 -4.95 16.31
CA ASP A 160 9.74 -4.81 14.87
C ASP A 160 11.05 -5.53 14.47
N ALA A 161 12.14 -5.29 15.21
CA ALA A 161 13.43 -5.92 14.97
C ALA A 161 13.44 -7.45 15.22
N SER A 162 12.52 -7.98 16.04
CA SER A 162 12.52 -9.40 16.42
C SER A 162 11.97 -10.34 15.33
N TYR A 163 11.08 -9.85 14.46
CA TYR A 163 10.43 -10.67 13.44
C TYR A 163 11.20 -10.68 12.12
N ARG A 164 12.28 -11.47 12.09
CA ARG A 164 13.19 -11.66 10.92
C ARG A 164 12.51 -12.08 9.59
N TRP A 165 11.24 -12.49 9.59
CA TRP A 165 10.54 -13.02 8.42
C TRP A 165 9.29 -12.23 8.00
N ARG A 166 8.95 -11.11 8.66
CA ARG A 166 7.84 -10.25 8.26
C ARG A 166 8.20 -8.78 8.49
N ARG A 167 8.55 -8.10 7.39
CA ARG A 167 8.23 -6.70 7.06
C ARG A 167 8.48 -5.67 8.18
N ASN A 168 9.58 -4.92 8.06
CA ASN A 168 9.97 -3.81 8.96
C ASN A 168 9.00 -2.63 8.91
N CYS A 169 8.99 -1.81 9.95
CA CYS A 169 8.39 -0.48 9.91
C CYS A 169 9.36 0.54 9.29
N GLN A 170 8.82 1.44 8.47
CA GLN A 170 9.46 2.66 8.02
C GLN A 170 9.00 3.80 8.92
N CYS A 171 9.88 4.74 9.28
CA CYS A 171 9.56 5.76 10.26
C CYS A 171 10.14 7.12 9.84
N ALA A 172 9.39 8.20 10.07
CA ALA A 172 9.93 9.56 10.09
C ALA A 172 9.81 10.14 11.49
N GLY A 173 10.77 10.97 11.89
CA GLY A 173 10.74 11.70 13.15
C GLY A 173 11.89 12.69 13.27
N ILE A 174 11.70 13.71 14.12
CA ILE A 174 12.75 14.68 14.46
C ILE A 174 13.64 14.04 15.53
N LEU A 175 14.87 13.67 15.16
CA LEU A 175 15.94 13.36 16.13
C LEU A 175 16.64 14.64 16.59
#